data_AF-A0AAV1URM1-F1
#
_entry.id   AF-A0AAV1URM1-F1
#
_cell.length_a   1.000
_cell.length_b   1.000
_cell.length_c   1.000
_cell.angle_alpha   90.00
_cell.angle_beta   90.00
_cell.angle_gamma   90.00
#
_symmetry.space_group_name_H-M   'P 1'
#
loop_
_entity.id
_entity.type
_entity.pdbx_description
1 polymer ?
#
loop_
_entity_poly.entity_id
_entity_poly.type
_entity_poly.pdbx_seq_one_letter_code
_entity_poly.pdbx_strand_id
1 'polypeptide(L)'
;MVIRTIGYRCFFAKKRDQNGRVVRFKALLVAKCFKQKNEVNLFETYSPMEQLDAETAFLNSESEDRVEMEVPLGVENTQDYVVPGKKAIYGLKQAASAWSKSIHRVILDYGLKSRGANLCFYVKRSKNSFIYVCLYVEIMIIVAKTSDKISDVKAKLKKAFKMKELRPEKFFLGMEIDHDMTIGTLMIKQTRCIDDVANWFGQETLRW
;
A
#
# COMPACT_ATOMS: atom_id res chain seq x y z
N MET A 1 16.20 10.95 33.16
CA MET A 1 15.59 9.97 32.23
C MET A 1 16.07 10.34 30.84
N VAL A 2 16.95 9.54 30.23
CA VAL A 2 17.52 9.86 28.91
C VAL A 2 16.47 9.54 27.85
N ILE A 3 15.88 10.57 27.27
CA ILE A 3 15.02 10.45 26.10
C ILE A 3 15.92 10.04 24.92
N ARG A 4 15.70 8.85 24.36
CA ARG A 4 16.35 8.43 23.11
C ARG A 4 15.51 8.93 21.94
N THR A 5 15.99 9.97 21.26
CA THR A 5 15.41 10.46 20.02
C THR A 5 15.81 9.58 18.85
N ILE A 6 14.91 9.44 17.88
CA ILE A 6 15.17 8.73 16.63
C ILE A 6 15.34 9.76 15.51
N GLY A 7 16.45 9.65 14.78
CA GLY A 7 16.68 10.46 13.59
C GLY A 7 15.76 10.09 12.42
N TYR A 8 15.83 10.85 11.34
CA TYR A 8 14.94 10.67 10.18
C TYR A 8 15.67 10.76 8.84
N ARG A 9 14.96 10.38 7.78
CA ARG A 9 15.35 10.55 6.38
C ARG A 9 14.16 11.05 5.58
N CYS A 10 14.39 12.05 4.73
CA CYS A 10 13.41 12.51 3.76
C CYS A 10 13.71 11.91 2.39
N PHE A 11 12.71 11.32 1.76
CA PHE A 11 12.75 10.88 0.37
C PHE A 11 11.92 11.82 -0.47
N PHE A 12 12.50 12.31 -1.56
CA PHE A 12 11.84 13.22 -2.48
C PHE A 12 11.67 12.52 -3.83
N ALA A 13 10.46 12.53 -4.36
CA ALA A 13 10.14 11.95 -5.65
C ALA A 13 9.37 12.96 -6.51
N LYS A 14 9.73 13.04 -7.79
CA LYS A 14 8.97 13.76 -8.80
C LYS A 14 8.05 12.77 -9.51
N LYS A 15 6.74 12.99 -9.45
CA LYS A 15 5.76 12.24 -10.24
C LYS A 15 5.58 12.93 -11.57
N ARG A 16 5.78 12.18 -12.65
CA ARG A 16 5.64 12.64 -14.02
C ARG A 16 4.38 12.04 -14.64
N ASP A 17 3.78 12.74 -15.58
CA ASP A 17 2.71 12.19 -16.42
C ASP A 17 3.28 11.30 -17.54
N GLN A 18 2.36 10.78 -18.36
CA GLN A 18 2.63 9.97 -19.55
C GLN A 18 3.50 10.70 -20.59
N ASN A 19 3.51 12.04 -20.54
CA ASN A 19 4.27 12.92 -21.44
C ASN A 19 5.59 13.40 -20.82
N GLY A 20 5.98 12.86 -19.66
CA GLY A 20 7.22 13.19 -18.97
C GLY A 20 7.20 14.52 -18.20
N ARG A 21 6.08 15.24 -18.14
CA ARG A 21 5.96 16.51 -17.40
C ARG A 21 5.79 16.24 -15.92
N VAL A 22 6.42 17.04 -15.06
CA VAL A 22 6.28 16.90 -13.61
C VAL A 22 4.89 17.39 -13.19
N VAL A 23 4.09 16.49 -12.64
CA VAL A 23 2.72 16.77 -12.17
C VAL A 23 2.68 17.01 -10.67
N ARG A 24 3.56 16.34 -9.92
CA ARG A 24 3.53 16.40 -8.45
C ARG A 24 4.91 16.15 -7.85
N PHE A 25 5.22 16.88 -6.79
CA PHE A 25 6.36 16.59 -5.92
C PHE A 25 5.83 15.82 -4.69
N LYS A 26 6.48 14.71 -4.35
CA LYS A 26 6.17 13.90 -3.16
C LYS A 26 7.38 13.94 -2.25
N ALA A 27 7.16 14.28 -0.98
CA ALA A 27 8.13 14.12 0.09
C ALA A 27 7.61 13.05 1.07
N LEU A 28 8.48 12.14 1.49
CA LEU A 28 8.18 11.11 2.48
C LEU A 28 9.19 11.19 3.61
N LEU A 29 8.69 11.40 4.83
CA LEU A 29 9.49 11.38 6.04
C LEU A 29 9.50 9.96 6.62
N VAL A 30 10.69 9.41 6.83
CA VAL A 30 10.92 8.04 7.30
C VAL A 30 11.79 8.07 8.56
N ALA A 31 11.36 7.40 9.62
CA ALA A 31 12.15 7.25 10.83
C ALA A 31 13.36 6.32 10.58
N LYS A 32 14.55 6.72 11.01
CA LYS A 32 15.78 5.91 10.92
C LYS A 32 15.85 4.88 12.06
N CYS A 33 14.85 4.02 12.19
CA CYS A 33 14.90 2.94 13.18
C CYS A 33 15.59 1.67 12.65
N PHE A 34 15.62 1.47 11.32
CA PHE A 34 16.16 0.26 10.68
C PHE A 34 16.83 0.54 9.33
N LYS A 35 17.86 -0.24 8.97
CA LYS A 35 18.44 -0.29 7.62
C LYS A 35 17.49 -1.05 6.70
N GLN A 36 16.63 -0.32 5.98
CA GLN A 36 15.81 -0.89 4.93
C GLN A 36 16.72 -1.23 3.73
N LYS A 37 16.79 -2.51 3.32
CA LYS A 37 17.39 -2.86 2.02
C LYS A 37 16.57 -2.21 0.91
N ASN A 38 17.25 -1.73 -0.13
CA ASN A 38 16.66 -1.00 -1.26
C ASN A 38 15.29 -1.56 -1.64
N GLU A 39 14.28 -0.69 -1.53
CA GLU A 39 12.92 -0.98 -1.93
C GLU A 39 12.89 -1.30 -3.43
N VAL A 40 12.40 -2.48 -3.77
CA VAL A 40 11.93 -2.77 -5.13
C VAL A 40 10.70 -1.89 -5.33
N ASN A 41 10.75 -0.99 -6.31
CA ASN A 41 9.62 -0.19 -6.73
C ASN A 41 8.50 -1.11 -7.22
N LEU A 42 7.53 -1.40 -6.36
CA LEU A 42 6.33 -2.14 -6.72
C LEU A 42 5.26 -1.13 -7.14
N PHE A 43 5.33 -0.69 -8.39
CA PHE A 43 4.30 0.15 -8.99
C PHE A 43 3.18 -0.69 -9.60
N GLU A 44 1.97 -0.37 -9.13
CA GLU A 44 0.68 -0.31 -9.84
C GLU A 44 0.13 -1.61 -10.46
N THR A 45 -1.21 -1.75 -10.45
CA THR A 45 -1.85 -3.07 -10.34
C THR A 45 -3.34 -3.07 -10.70
N TYR A 46 -3.90 -4.00 -11.54
CA TYR A 46 -5.26 -4.59 -11.70
C TYR A 46 -5.38 -5.91 -12.52
N SER A 47 -6.50 -6.61 -12.23
CA SER A 47 -7.38 -7.45 -13.10
C SER A 47 -8.86 -7.26 -12.65
N PRO A 48 -9.93 -8.06 -12.94
CA PRO A 48 -11.37 -7.73 -12.76
C PRO A 48 -11.82 -7.74 -11.29
N MET A 49 -11.13 -7.00 -10.46
CA MET A 49 -11.22 -6.89 -9.02
C MET A 49 -11.10 -5.42 -8.71
N GLU A 50 -11.96 -4.89 -7.84
CA GLU A 50 -11.85 -3.48 -7.48
C GLU A 50 -10.83 -3.30 -6.37
N GLN A 51 -10.04 -2.24 -6.47
CA GLN A 51 -8.94 -2.00 -5.55
C GLN A 51 -9.07 -0.68 -4.83
N LEU A 52 -8.57 -0.69 -3.60
CA LEU A 52 -8.43 0.46 -2.75
C LEU A 52 -6.98 0.58 -2.31
N ASP A 53 -6.47 1.79 -2.36
CA ASP A 53 -5.16 2.16 -1.83
C ASP A 53 -5.34 3.05 -0.61
N ALA A 54 -4.80 2.63 0.52
CA ALA A 54 -4.85 3.41 1.75
C ALA A 54 -3.84 4.55 1.67
N GLU A 55 -4.33 5.78 1.54
CA GLU A 55 -3.45 6.93 1.53
C GLU A 55 -2.77 7.05 2.89
N THR A 56 -1.44 6.98 2.88
CA THR A 56 -0.62 7.02 4.10
C THR A 56 -1.04 5.94 5.10
N ALA A 57 -1.07 4.68 4.67
CA ALA A 57 -1.56 3.53 5.44
C ALA A 57 -1.09 3.53 6.91
N PHE A 58 0.18 3.79 7.16
CA PHE A 58 0.71 3.81 8.53
C PHE A 58 0.23 5.02 9.36
N LEU A 59 0.02 6.19 8.75
CA LEU A 59 -0.52 7.36 9.46
C LEU A 59 -2.00 7.22 9.85
N ASN A 60 -2.68 6.19 9.32
CA ASN A 60 -4.03 5.83 9.70
C ASN A 60 -4.08 4.96 10.97
N SER A 61 -2.94 4.47 11.48
CA SER A 61 -2.87 3.71 12.72
C SER A 61 -2.12 4.44 13.82
N GLU A 62 -2.59 4.24 15.04
CA GLU A 62 -1.89 4.70 16.25
C GLU A 62 -0.75 3.73 16.57
N SER A 63 0.35 4.29 17.08
CA SER A 63 1.46 3.52 17.63
C SER A 63 1.27 3.41 19.14
N GLU A 64 1.29 2.18 19.67
CA GLU A 64 1.29 1.94 21.13
C GLU A 64 2.59 2.47 21.76
N ASP A 65 3.70 2.40 21.02
CA ASP A 65 5.00 2.90 21.45
C ASP A 65 5.08 4.41 21.19
N ARG A 66 5.30 5.19 22.25
CA ARG A 66 5.62 6.62 22.14
C ARG A 66 7.05 6.75 21.61
N VAL A 67 7.17 7.16 20.36
CA VAL A 67 8.46 7.44 19.71
C VAL A 67 8.69 8.94 19.71
N GLU A 68 9.87 9.37 20.15
CA GLU A 68 10.28 10.77 20.08
C GLU A 68 11.27 10.94 18.93
N MET A 69 10.94 11.82 18.00
CA MET A 69 11.65 12.01 16.74
C MET A 69 12.33 13.38 16.73
N GLU A 70 13.50 13.46 16.11
CA GLU A 70 14.16 14.74 15.85
C GLU A 70 13.29 15.63 14.95
N VAL A 71 13.33 16.94 15.19
CA VAL A 71 12.60 17.91 14.37
C VAL A 71 13.15 17.90 12.93
N PRO A 72 12.29 17.77 11.91
CA PRO A 72 12.72 17.76 10.52
C PRO A 72 13.41 19.06 10.09
N LEU A 73 14.41 18.94 9.21
CA LEU A 73 15.16 20.06 8.63
C LEU A 73 14.19 20.98 7.90
N GLY A 74 14.24 22.28 8.20
CA GLY A 74 13.32 23.29 7.63
C GLY A 74 12.14 23.65 8.53
N VAL A 75 12.02 23.04 9.72
CA VAL A 75 11.16 23.52 10.80
C VAL A 75 12.05 24.20 11.84
N GLU A 76 11.75 25.44 12.22
CA GLU A 76 12.49 26.14 13.27
C GLU A 76 12.33 25.42 14.60
N ASN A 77 13.45 24.96 15.16
CA ASN A 77 13.49 24.31 16.46
C ASN A 77 14.17 25.23 17.49
N THR A 78 13.47 26.28 17.89
CA THR A 78 14.02 27.34 18.76
C THR A 78 14.21 26.93 20.22
N GLN A 79 13.71 25.75 20.62
CA GLN A 79 13.65 25.31 22.02
C GLN A 79 14.01 23.81 22.20
N ASP A 80 14.80 23.23 21.28
CA ASP A 80 15.23 21.82 21.30
C ASP A 80 14.08 20.82 21.52
N TYR A 81 12.93 21.12 20.90
CA TYR A 81 11.78 20.24 20.96
C TYR A 81 12.07 18.91 20.24
N VAL A 82 11.41 17.87 20.75
CA VAL A 82 11.29 16.57 20.08
C VAL A 82 9.84 16.41 19.63
N VAL A 83 9.63 15.68 18.54
CA VAL A 83 8.29 15.41 18.02
C VAL A 83 7.79 14.09 18.62
N PRO A 84 6.83 14.10 19.57
CA PRO A 84 6.21 12.88 20.07
C PRO A 84 5.27 12.31 18.99
N GLY A 85 5.66 11.19 18.41
CA GLY A 85 4.86 10.46 17.43
C GLY A 85 3.89 9.49 18.12
N LYS A 86 2.59 9.82 18.06
CA LYS A 86 1.50 8.87 18.40
C LYS A 86 1.02 8.06 17.19
N LYS A 87 1.50 8.37 15.98
CA LYS A 87 1.13 7.69 14.74
C LYS A 87 2.24 6.75 14.28
N ALA A 88 1.85 5.66 13.64
CA ALA A 88 2.79 4.79 12.95
C ALA A 88 3.36 5.51 11.72
N ILE A 89 4.63 5.89 11.75
CA ILE A 89 5.33 6.48 10.60
C ILE A 89 6.19 5.42 9.88
N TYR A 90 6.48 5.64 8.60
CA TYR A 90 7.37 4.76 7.84
C TYR A 90 8.72 4.63 8.54
N GLY A 91 9.31 3.44 8.46
CA GLY A 91 10.59 3.12 9.10
C GLY A 91 10.48 2.64 10.55
N LEU A 92 9.31 2.81 11.21
CA LEU A 92 9.05 2.13 12.48
C LEU A 92 8.79 0.64 12.25
N LYS A 93 9.46 -0.22 13.03
CA LYS A 93 9.24 -1.69 12.99
C LYS A 93 7.78 -2.07 13.25
N GLN A 94 7.09 -1.30 14.08
CA GLN A 94 5.72 -1.52 14.49
C GLN A 94 4.69 -1.04 13.45
N ALA A 95 5.06 -0.17 12.50
CA ALA A 95 4.09 0.55 11.67
C ALA A 95 3.21 -0.37 10.82
N ALA A 96 3.82 -1.35 10.16
CA ALA A 96 3.10 -2.34 9.36
C ALA A 96 2.17 -3.21 10.23
N SER A 97 2.60 -3.57 11.44
CA SER A 97 1.81 -4.36 12.40
C SER A 97 0.61 -3.55 12.91
N ALA A 98 0.83 -2.29 13.31
CA ALA A 98 -0.20 -1.39 13.79
C ALA A 98 -1.28 -1.16 12.71
N TRP A 99 -0.86 -0.90 11.47
CA TRP A 99 -1.79 -0.78 10.35
C TRP A 99 -2.58 -2.06 10.11
N SER A 100 -1.90 -3.22 10.06
CA SER A 100 -2.55 -4.52 9.89
C SER A 100 -3.61 -4.78 10.96
N LYS A 101 -3.32 -4.47 12.24
CA LYS A 101 -4.29 -4.59 13.34
C LYS A 101 -5.48 -3.63 13.17
N SER A 102 -5.23 -2.36 12.85
CA SER A 102 -6.28 -1.35 12.67
C SER A 102 -7.27 -1.74 11.58
N ILE A 103 -6.76 -2.15 10.42
CA ILE A 103 -7.63 -2.53 9.31
C ILE A 103 -8.31 -3.88 9.53
N HIS A 104 -7.61 -4.84 10.17
CA HIS A 104 -8.19 -6.12 10.56
C HIS A 104 -9.44 -5.92 11.41
N ARG A 105 -9.40 -5.01 12.39
CA ARG A 105 -10.56 -4.68 13.25
C ARG A 105 -11.76 -4.17 12.44
N VAL A 106 -11.54 -3.27 11.49
CA VAL A 106 -12.62 -2.74 10.64
C VAL A 106 -13.22 -3.81 9.73
N ILE A 107 -12.39 -4.70 9.20
CA ILE A 107 -12.81 -5.81 8.34
C ILE A 107 -13.64 -6.84 9.14
N LEU A 108 -13.21 -7.14 10.37
CA LEU A 108 -13.98 -8.02 11.28
C LEU A 108 -15.31 -7.38 11.69
N ASP A 109 -15.36 -6.07 11.95
CA ASP A 109 -16.59 -5.33 12.26
C ASP A 109 -17.61 -5.37 11.11
N TYR A 110 -17.16 -5.38 9.86
CA TYR A 110 -18.03 -5.62 8.71
C TYR A 110 -18.56 -7.07 8.63
N GLY A 111 -17.98 -7.98 9.40
CA GLY A 111 -18.35 -9.39 9.48
C GLY A 111 -17.67 -10.28 8.44
N LEU A 112 -16.53 -9.85 7.88
CA LEU A 112 -15.63 -10.78 7.20
C LEU A 112 -14.79 -11.53 8.24
N LYS A 113 -14.34 -12.73 7.91
CA LYS A 113 -13.47 -13.54 8.77
C LYS A 113 -12.13 -13.77 8.07
N SER A 114 -11.03 -13.65 8.78
CA SER A 114 -9.73 -14.06 8.26
C SER A 114 -9.68 -15.58 8.09
N ARG A 115 -9.06 -16.07 7.01
CA ARG A 115 -8.85 -17.51 6.79
C ARG A 115 -7.36 -17.86 6.82
N GLY A 116 -7.02 -18.88 7.61
CA GLY A 116 -5.67 -19.44 7.71
C GLY A 116 -4.75 -18.67 8.67
N ALA A 117 -3.47 -19.03 8.67
CA ALA A 117 -2.43 -18.35 9.46
C ALA A 117 -2.11 -16.93 8.95
N ASN A 118 -2.56 -16.59 7.74
CA ASN A 118 -2.25 -15.33 7.08
C ASN A 118 -3.34 -14.29 7.36
N LEU A 119 -3.02 -13.29 8.17
CA LEU A 119 -3.88 -12.14 8.53
C LEU A 119 -4.24 -11.20 7.36
N CYS A 120 -3.88 -11.56 6.13
CA CYS A 120 -4.08 -10.74 4.93
C CYS A 120 -5.25 -11.18 4.03
N PHE A 121 -5.91 -12.32 4.32
CA PHE A 121 -7.00 -12.82 3.47
C PHE A 121 -8.31 -13.00 4.26
N TYR A 122 -9.37 -12.36 3.80
CA TYR A 122 -10.66 -12.29 4.47
C TYR A 122 -11.78 -12.78 3.59
N VAL A 123 -12.73 -13.49 4.19
CA VAL A 123 -13.81 -14.17 3.48
C VAL A 123 -15.13 -13.96 4.21
N LYS A 124 -16.18 -13.64 3.44
CA LYS A 124 -17.58 -13.72 3.85
C LYS A 124 -18.34 -14.51 2.80
N ARG A 125 -18.84 -15.69 3.16
CA ARG A 125 -19.62 -16.57 2.26
C ARG A 125 -21.02 -16.78 2.80
N SER A 126 -21.99 -16.76 1.90
CA SER A 126 -23.41 -17.08 2.14
C SER A 126 -23.89 -17.99 1.00
N LYS A 127 -25.08 -18.60 1.13
CA LYS A 127 -25.59 -19.61 0.18
C LYS A 127 -25.51 -19.20 -1.30
N ASN A 128 -25.67 -17.90 -1.61
CA ASN A 128 -25.62 -17.40 -2.98
C ASN A 128 -24.77 -16.11 -3.17
N SER A 129 -23.87 -15.82 -2.23
CA SER A 129 -23.05 -14.60 -2.26
C SER A 129 -21.69 -14.86 -1.63
N PHE A 130 -20.66 -14.21 -2.16
CA PHE A 130 -19.32 -14.22 -1.60
C PHE A 130 -18.68 -12.85 -1.65
N ILE A 131 -17.80 -12.59 -0.69
CA ILE A 131 -16.87 -11.47 -0.67
C ILE A 131 -15.52 -12.03 -0.23
N TYR A 132 -14.48 -11.74 -1.02
CA TYR A 132 -13.09 -11.95 -0.68
C TYR A 132 -12.39 -10.60 -0.62
N VAL A 133 -11.56 -10.43 0.39
CA VAL A 133 -10.70 -9.26 0.53
C VAL A 133 -9.29 -9.73 0.78
N CYS A 134 -8.35 -9.29 -0.05
CA CYS A 134 -6.93 -9.53 0.11
C CYS A 134 -6.22 -8.21 0.41
N LEU A 135 -5.41 -8.17 1.46
CA LEU A 135 -4.66 -6.99 1.88
C LEU A 135 -3.17 -7.20 1.65
N TYR A 136 -2.55 -6.34 0.87
CA TYR A 136 -1.10 -6.28 0.70
C TYR A 136 -0.58 -4.89 1.07
N VAL A 137 -0.07 -4.76 2.29
CA VAL A 137 0.42 -3.51 2.89
C VAL A 137 -0.60 -2.37 2.75
N GLU A 138 -0.52 -1.55 1.71
CA GLU A 138 -1.38 -0.37 1.47
C GLU A 138 -2.51 -0.66 0.48
N ILE A 139 -2.34 -1.68 -0.36
CA ILE A 139 -3.28 -2.05 -1.42
C ILE A 139 -4.22 -3.13 -0.91
N MET A 140 -5.50 -2.94 -1.16
CA MET A 140 -6.54 -3.91 -0.90
C MET A 140 -7.24 -4.29 -2.20
N ILE A 141 -7.44 -5.58 -2.38
CA ILE A 141 -8.18 -6.17 -3.49
C ILE A 141 -9.50 -6.72 -2.96
N ILE A 142 -10.60 -6.30 -3.55
CA ILE A 142 -11.95 -6.72 -3.19
C ILE A 142 -12.57 -7.46 -4.37
N VAL A 143 -13.07 -8.66 -4.08
CA VAL A 143 -13.73 -9.54 -5.05
C VAL A 143 -15.06 -9.97 -4.48
N ALA A 144 -16.16 -9.69 -5.18
CA ALA A 144 -17.47 -10.13 -4.75
C ALA A 144 -18.32 -10.57 -5.95
N LYS A 145 -19.43 -11.25 -5.67
CA LYS A 145 -20.36 -11.71 -6.70
C LYS A 145 -21.04 -10.55 -7.44
N THR A 146 -21.31 -9.44 -6.76
CA THR A 146 -22.00 -8.26 -7.31
C THR A 146 -21.25 -6.98 -6.98
N SER A 147 -21.31 -6.00 -7.89
CA SER A 147 -20.71 -4.66 -7.72
C SER A 147 -21.23 -3.92 -6.48
N ASP A 148 -22.50 -4.14 -6.12
CA ASP A 148 -23.10 -3.54 -4.93
C ASP A 148 -22.37 -3.96 -3.65
N LYS A 149 -21.98 -5.24 -3.55
CA LYS A 149 -21.23 -5.75 -2.41
C LYS A 149 -19.82 -5.19 -2.34
N ILE A 150 -19.21 -4.95 -3.50
CA ILE A 150 -17.91 -4.29 -3.55
C ILE A 150 -18.04 -2.84 -3.07
N SER A 151 -19.06 -2.12 -3.56
CA SER A 151 -19.37 -0.75 -3.16
C SER A 151 -19.66 -0.62 -1.66
N ASP A 152 -20.39 -1.56 -1.07
CA ASP A 152 -20.66 -1.61 0.38
C ASP A 152 -19.36 -1.70 1.20
N VAL A 153 -18.46 -2.61 0.82
CA VAL A 153 -17.16 -2.80 1.48
C VAL A 153 -16.31 -1.53 1.31
N LYS A 154 -16.27 -0.98 0.09
CA LYS A 154 -15.55 0.26 -0.19
C LYS A 154 -16.04 1.42 0.65
N ALA A 155 -17.36 1.61 0.76
CA ALA A 155 -17.96 2.67 1.54
C ALA A 155 -17.59 2.56 3.03
N LYS A 156 -17.64 1.35 3.59
CA LYS A 156 -17.22 1.11 4.99
C LYS A 156 -15.74 1.44 5.20
N LEU A 157 -14.87 1.03 4.28
CA LEU A 157 -13.42 1.28 4.36
C LEU A 157 -13.09 2.76 4.19
N LYS A 158 -13.72 3.45 3.24
CA LYS A 158 -13.59 4.90 3.02
C LYS A 158 -14.09 5.73 4.19
N LYS A 159 -15.08 5.23 4.93
CA LYS A 159 -15.56 5.85 6.16
C LYS A 159 -14.55 5.74 7.30
N ALA A 160 -13.82 4.61 7.36
CA ALA A 160 -12.85 4.36 8.43
C ALA A 160 -11.47 4.98 8.14
N PHE A 161 -11.07 5.02 6.87
CA PHE A 161 -9.72 5.40 6.46
C PHE A 161 -9.75 6.27 5.20
N LYS A 162 -8.72 7.10 5.03
CA LYS A 162 -8.52 7.85 3.80
C LYS A 162 -8.07 6.88 2.69
N MET A 163 -9.01 6.49 1.85
CA MET A 163 -8.81 5.50 0.79
C MET A 163 -8.94 6.15 -0.58
N LYS A 164 -8.01 5.84 -1.48
CA LYS A 164 -8.06 6.19 -2.89
C LYS A 164 -8.56 4.98 -3.68
N GLU A 165 -9.51 5.20 -4.57
CA GLU A 165 -9.80 4.20 -5.60
C GLU A 165 -8.75 4.29 -6.68
N LEU A 166 -8.13 3.16 -6.98
CA LEU A 166 -7.27 3.06 -8.14
C LEU A 166 -8.17 2.82 -9.40
N ARG A 167 -7.65 3.00 -10.62
CA ARG A 167 -8.39 2.74 -11.88
C ARG A 167 -7.91 1.43 -12.50
N PRO A 168 -8.78 0.63 -13.14
CA PRO A 168 -8.41 -0.65 -13.74
C PRO A 168 -7.23 -0.53 -14.75
N GLU A 169 -6.03 -0.95 -14.34
CA GLU A 169 -4.76 -0.96 -15.09
C GLU A 169 -4.07 -2.32 -14.96
N LYS A 170 -3.78 -3.03 -16.06
CA LYS A 170 -3.51 -4.48 -16.16
C LYS A 170 -2.36 -5.15 -15.36
N PHE A 171 -1.89 -4.70 -14.20
CA PHE A 171 -0.69 -5.28 -13.52
C PHE A 171 -0.97 -5.84 -12.10
N PHE A 172 -0.07 -6.49 -11.37
CA PHE A 172 -0.24 -6.95 -9.98
C PHE A 172 1.11 -7.39 -9.45
N LEU A 173 1.72 -6.63 -8.54
CA LEU A 173 3.06 -6.94 -8.02
C LEU A 173 4.11 -7.16 -9.14
N GLY A 174 4.01 -6.39 -10.24
CA GLY A 174 4.85 -6.57 -11.43
C GLY A 174 4.40 -7.66 -12.41
N MET A 175 3.24 -8.30 -12.16
CA MET A 175 2.60 -9.27 -13.06
C MET A 175 1.48 -8.62 -13.84
N GLU A 176 1.55 -8.57 -15.15
CA GLU A 176 0.42 -8.25 -16.01
C GLU A 176 -0.71 -9.26 -15.82
N ILE A 177 -1.95 -8.83 -15.64
CA ILE A 177 -3.10 -9.72 -15.60
C ILE A 177 -4.14 -9.26 -16.62
N ASP A 178 -4.34 -10.05 -17.66
CA ASP A 178 -5.34 -9.82 -18.71
C ASP A 178 -6.54 -10.72 -18.44
N HIS A 179 -7.73 -10.12 -18.37
CA HIS A 179 -8.96 -10.87 -18.18
C HIS A 179 -9.91 -10.60 -19.32
N ASP A 180 -10.13 -11.63 -20.12
CA ASP A 180 -11.11 -11.61 -21.19
C ASP A 180 -12.40 -12.25 -20.69
N MET A 181 -13.39 -11.41 -20.38
CA MET A 181 -14.72 -11.85 -19.95
C MET A 181 -15.53 -12.52 -21.07
N THR A 182 -15.17 -12.29 -22.32
CA THR A 182 -15.90 -12.83 -23.49
C THR A 182 -15.44 -14.25 -23.79
N ILE A 183 -14.14 -14.51 -23.64
CA ILE A 183 -13.53 -15.82 -23.86
C ILE A 183 -13.42 -16.61 -22.52
N GLY A 184 -13.58 -15.92 -21.38
CA GLY A 184 -13.51 -16.51 -20.05
C GLY A 184 -12.08 -16.83 -19.60
N THR A 185 -11.08 -16.14 -20.16
CA THR A 185 -9.66 -16.40 -19.89
C THR A 185 -9.08 -15.38 -18.93
N LEU A 186 -8.26 -15.87 -18.00
CA LEU A 186 -7.41 -15.08 -17.11
C LEU A 186 -5.96 -15.41 -17.45
N MET A 187 -5.22 -14.44 -17.99
CA MET A 187 -3.80 -14.57 -18.29
C MET A 187 -2.99 -13.75 -17.31
N ILE A 188 -1.88 -14.32 -16.83
CA ILE A 188 -0.88 -13.61 -16.03
C ILE A 188 0.42 -13.58 -16.84
N LYS A 189 1.02 -12.41 -17.04
CA LYS A 189 2.28 -12.18 -17.76
C LYS A 189 3.23 -11.37 -16.88
N GLN A 190 4.52 -11.34 -17.19
CA GLN A 190 5.51 -10.50 -16.50
C GLN A 190 6.41 -9.78 -17.50
N THR A 191 5.87 -9.46 -18.68
CA THR A 191 6.62 -8.92 -19.83
C THR A 191 7.44 -7.71 -19.41
N ARG A 192 6.80 -6.76 -18.70
CA ARG A 192 7.51 -5.59 -18.18
C ARG A 192 8.62 -5.88 -17.18
N CYS A 193 8.50 -6.91 -16.33
CA CYS A 193 9.57 -7.30 -15.42
C CYS A 193 10.79 -7.81 -16.22
N ILE A 194 10.54 -8.57 -17.29
CA ILE A 194 11.58 -9.04 -18.20
C ILE A 194 12.23 -7.85 -18.91
N ASP A 195 11.43 -6.89 -19.39
CA ASP A 195 11.94 -5.67 -20.04
C ASP A 195 12.76 -4.81 -19.07
N ASP A 196 12.27 -4.59 -17.84
CA ASP A 196 12.96 -3.83 -16.80
C ASP A 196 14.30 -4.49 -16.42
N VAL A 197 14.34 -5.83 -16.33
CA VAL A 197 15.57 -6.59 -16.11
C VAL A 197 16.51 -6.49 -17.33
N ALA A 198 15.99 -6.65 -18.55
CA ALA A 198 16.78 -6.53 -19.77
C ALA A 198 17.41 -5.14 -19.91
N ASN A 199 16.65 -4.09 -19.61
CA ASN A 199 17.10 -2.70 -19.57
C ASN A 199 18.17 -2.50 -18.49
N TRP A 200 17.98 -3.08 -17.31
CA TRP A 200 18.96 -2.97 -16.22
C TRP A 200 20.32 -3.59 -16.58
N PHE A 201 20.32 -4.66 -17.38
CA PHE A 201 21.53 -5.30 -17.90
C PHE A 201 21.98 -4.77 -19.28
N GLY A 202 21.30 -3.76 -19.84
CA GLY A 202 21.65 -3.14 -21.13
C GLY A 202 21.48 -4.06 -22.35
N GLN A 203 20.55 -5.03 -22.31
CA GLN A 203 20.32 -6.01 -23.37
C GLN A 203 19.15 -5.62 -24.32
N GLU A 204 19.02 -4.34 -24.67
CA GLU A 204 17.88 -3.83 -25.44
C GLU A 204 17.88 -4.26 -26.94
N THR A 205 18.99 -4.82 -27.44
CA THR A 205 19.25 -5.03 -28.89
C THR A 205 19.64 -6.45 -29.29
N LEU A 206 19.19 -7.49 -28.60
CA LEU A 206 19.29 -8.85 -29.16
C LEU A 206 18.17 -9.05 -30.21
N ARG A 207 18.45 -8.60 -31.44
CA ARG A 207 17.75 -9.08 -32.63
C ARG A 207 18.10 -10.57 -32.79
N TRP A 208 17.07 -11.43 -32.72
CA TRP A 208 17.17 -12.80 -33.19
C TRP A 208 17.28 -12.84 -34.72
#